data_AF-A0A674NDP8-F1
#
_entry.id   AF-A0A674NDP8-F1
#
_cell.length_a   1.000
_cell.length_b   1.000
_cell.length_c   1.000
_cell.angle_alpha   90.00
_cell.angle_beta   90.00
_cell.angle_gamma   90.00
#
_symmetry.space_group_name_H-M   'P 1'
#
loop_
_entity.id
_entity.type
_entity.pdbx_description
1 polymer ?
#
loop_
_entity_poly.entity_id
_entity_poly.type
_entity_poly.pdbx_seq_one_letter_code
_entity_poly.pdbx_strand_id
1 'polypeptide(L)'
;MKKQFNRMRQLANQTVGRAEKTEVLSEDLLQVEKRLELVKQVSHSTHKKLTACLQGQQGVDVDKKSKKLPLTTLAQCMVEGAAVLGDESLLGKMLKLCGETQDKLAQELIMFELTIERDVVEPLNDLSEMEIPNIQKQRKHLAKLVLDMDSARTRISYRRTCTVLWPKKLTMQATFRRYVPERPGRRKRNFRDFSSHSCRSVLGS
;
A
#
# COMPACT_ATOMS: atom_id res chain seq x y z
N MET A 1 -16.15 39.45 6.62
CA MET A 1 -17.17 38.39 6.83
C MET A 1 -17.12 37.26 5.79
N LYS A 2 -17.11 37.52 4.47
CA LYS A 2 -17.17 36.45 3.43
C LYS A 2 -16.00 35.44 3.41
N LYS A 3 -14.77 35.85 3.78
CA LYS A 3 -13.60 34.95 3.85
C LYS A 3 -13.74 33.86 4.93
N GLN A 4 -14.25 34.20 6.11
CA GLN A 4 -14.48 33.25 7.20
C GLN A 4 -15.62 32.28 6.86
N PHE A 5 -16.69 32.75 6.22
CA PHE A 5 -17.80 31.91 5.75
C PHE A 5 -17.37 30.90 4.69
N ASN A 6 -16.53 31.32 3.73
CA ASN A 6 -15.98 30.40 2.73
C ASN A 6 -15.05 29.38 3.36
N ARG A 7 -14.26 29.76 4.38
CA ARG A 7 -13.39 28.85 5.12
C ARG A 7 -14.20 27.82 5.93
N MET A 8 -15.26 28.27 6.60
CA MET A 8 -16.21 27.40 7.32
C MET A 8 -16.92 26.42 6.37
N ARG A 9 -17.33 26.89 5.19
CA ARG A 9 -17.94 26.06 4.14
C ARG A 9 -16.94 25.05 3.55
N GLN A 10 -15.66 25.42 3.44
CA GLN A 10 -14.59 24.52 2.98
C GLN A 10 -14.33 23.41 4.01
N LEU A 11 -14.30 23.76 5.30
CA LEU A 11 -14.19 22.81 6.40
C LEU A 11 -15.41 21.89 6.47
N ALA A 12 -16.63 22.42 6.32
CA ALA A 12 -17.85 21.59 6.30
C ALA A 12 -17.91 20.66 5.08
N ASN A 13 -17.42 21.08 3.91
CA ASN A 13 -17.32 20.21 2.74
C ASN A 13 -16.20 19.17 2.88
N GLN A 14 -15.12 19.45 3.63
CA GLN A 14 -14.10 18.46 4.00
C GLN A 14 -14.62 17.45 5.03
N THR A 15 -15.45 17.88 5.98
CA THR A 15 -15.91 17.05 7.11
C THR A 15 -17.24 16.32 6.84
N VAL A 16 -18.11 16.84 5.95
CA VAL A 16 -19.51 16.37 5.81
C VAL A 16 -19.96 16.22 4.35
N GLY A 17 -19.22 16.77 3.39
CA GLY A 17 -19.58 16.74 1.98
C GLY A 17 -19.00 15.54 1.26
N ARG A 18 -19.66 14.38 1.40
CA ARG A 18 -19.67 13.26 0.45
C ARG A 18 -18.94 13.62 -0.84
N ALA A 19 -17.65 13.28 -0.94
CA ALA A 19 -17.00 13.17 -2.24
C ALA A 19 -17.90 12.20 -3.01
N GLU A 20 -18.53 12.66 -4.08
CA GLU A 20 -19.23 11.76 -4.99
C GLU A 20 -18.24 10.65 -5.30
N LYS A 21 -18.54 9.45 -4.78
CA LYS A 21 -17.70 8.25 -4.87
C LYS A 21 -17.11 8.21 -6.28
N THR A 22 -15.84 8.55 -6.42
CA THR A 22 -15.11 8.02 -7.55
C THR A 22 -15.10 6.53 -7.31
N GLU A 23 -15.89 5.82 -8.12
CA GLU A 23 -16.02 4.36 -8.22
C GLU A 23 -14.69 3.62 -8.46
N VAL A 24 -13.57 4.33 -8.41
CA VAL A 24 -12.22 3.85 -8.70
C VAL A 24 -11.68 2.96 -7.58
N LEU A 25 -12.15 3.10 -6.34
CA LEU A 25 -11.66 2.36 -5.16
C LEU A 25 -12.72 2.35 -4.05
N SER A 26 -13.43 1.24 -3.78
CA SER A 26 -14.12 1.17 -2.48
C SER A 26 -14.55 -0.19 -1.93
N GLU A 27 -14.86 -1.22 -2.72
CA GLU A 27 -15.35 -2.50 -2.14
C GLU A 27 -14.30 -3.60 -2.31
N ASP A 28 -13.95 -3.91 -3.56
CA ASP A 28 -13.01 -4.98 -3.89
C ASP A 28 -11.63 -4.75 -3.28
N LEU A 29 -11.14 -3.52 -3.32
CA LEU A 29 -9.83 -3.17 -2.76
C LEU A 29 -9.80 -3.22 -1.23
N LEU A 30 -10.92 -2.90 -0.57
CA LEU A 30 -11.10 -3.05 0.87
C LEU A 30 -11.19 -4.54 1.25
N GLN A 31 -11.83 -5.35 0.41
CA GLN A 31 -11.88 -6.81 0.58
C GLN A 31 -10.49 -7.44 0.40
N VAL A 32 -9.71 -7.00 -0.59
CA VAL A 32 -8.33 -7.43 -0.82
C VAL A 32 -7.44 -7.03 0.36
N GLU A 33 -7.58 -5.83 0.90
CA GLU A 33 -6.85 -5.40 2.10
C GLU A 33 -7.14 -6.30 3.30
N LYS A 34 -8.42 -6.59 3.56
CA LYS A 34 -8.83 -7.48 4.65
C LYS A 34 -8.24 -8.89 4.46
N ARG A 35 -8.25 -9.40 3.23
CA ARG A 35 -7.61 -10.69 2.89
C ARG A 35 -6.10 -10.65 3.12
N LEU A 36 -5.43 -9.55 2.77
CA LEU A 36 -3.99 -9.41 2.93
C LEU A 36 -3.58 -9.46 4.41
N GLU A 37 -4.38 -8.88 5.30
CA GLU A 37 -4.13 -8.95 6.75
C GLU A 37 -4.27 -10.39 7.28
N LEU A 38 -5.26 -11.15 6.78
CA LEU A 38 -5.41 -12.57 7.12
C LEU A 38 -4.23 -13.41 6.60
N VAL A 39 -3.79 -13.16 5.37
CA VAL A 39 -2.60 -13.84 4.80
C VAL A 39 -1.38 -13.55 5.66
N LYS A 40 -1.15 -12.28 6.05
CA LYS A 40 -0.05 -11.91 6.94
C LYS A 40 -0.11 -12.67 8.26
N GLN A 41 -1.27 -12.70 8.90
CA GLN A 41 -1.47 -13.38 10.17
C GLN A 41 -1.18 -14.88 10.07
N VAL A 42 -1.73 -15.54 9.05
CA VAL A 42 -1.52 -16.97 8.82
C VAL A 42 -0.05 -17.24 8.52
N SER A 43 0.56 -16.53 7.56
CA SER A 43 1.98 -16.68 7.21
C SER A 43 2.90 -16.50 8.41
N HIS A 44 2.68 -15.47 9.22
CA HIS A 44 3.50 -15.23 10.42
C HIS A 44 3.33 -16.33 11.48
N SER A 45 2.08 -16.75 11.71
CA SER A 45 1.80 -17.80 12.69
C SER A 45 2.37 -19.16 12.27
N THR A 46 2.28 -19.47 10.98
CA THR A 46 2.83 -20.69 10.38
C THR A 46 4.35 -20.66 10.42
N HIS A 47 4.96 -19.54 10.02
CA HIS A 47 6.40 -19.34 10.14
C HIS A 47 6.90 -19.62 11.56
N LYS A 48 6.31 -18.99 12.57
CA LYS A 48 6.71 -19.21 13.99
C LYS A 48 6.58 -20.66 14.43
N LYS A 49 5.47 -21.32 14.08
CA LYS A 49 5.25 -22.72 14.44
C LYS A 49 6.23 -23.65 13.73
N LEU A 50 6.47 -23.42 12.43
CA LEU A 50 7.37 -24.22 11.63
C LEU A 50 8.81 -24.07 12.14
N THR A 51 9.27 -22.85 12.42
CA THR A 51 10.58 -22.60 13.04
C THR A 51 10.73 -23.30 14.39
N ALA A 52 9.67 -23.37 15.20
CA ALA A 52 9.71 -24.06 16.49
C ALA A 52 9.77 -25.60 16.37
N CYS A 53 9.38 -26.17 15.24
CA CYS A 53 9.46 -27.62 14.99
C CYS A 53 10.85 -28.06 14.52
N LEU A 54 11.67 -27.14 14.03
CA LEU A 54 13.01 -27.43 13.54
C LEU A 54 14.01 -27.33 14.69
N GLN A 55 14.91 -28.31 14.81
CA GLN A 55 15.88 -28.41 15.91
C GLN A 55 17.12 -27.52 15.66
N GLY A 56 17.26 -26.98 14.45
CA GLY A 56 18.30 -26.03 14.08
C GLY A 56 18.10 -24.62 14.65
N GLN A 57 19.19 -23.99 15.09
CA GLN A 57 19.21 -22.53 15.23
C GLN A 57 19.04 -21.87 13.84
N GLN A 58 18.15 -20.90 13.75
CA GLN A 58 17.89 -20.12 12.54
C GLN A 58 19.18 -19.44 12.04
N GLY A 59 19.52 -19.61 10.75
CA GLY A 59 20.65 -18.93 10.11
C GLY A 59 22.03 -19.55 10.34
N VAL A 60 22.11 -20.82 10.75
CA VAL A 60 23.38 -21.52 10.95
C VAL A 60 23.73 -22.37 9.71
N ASP A 61 24.90 -22.08 9.14
CA ASP A 61 25.52 -22.78 8.00
C ASP A 61 25.56 -24.32 8.18
N VAL A 62 25.46 -25.06 7.07
CA VAL A 62 25.35 -26.53 7.00
C VAL A 62 26.46 -27.21 7.79
N ASP A 63 27.67 -26.64 7.76
CA ASP A 63 28.87 -27.13 8.47
C ASP A 63 28.84 -26.96 10.00
N LYS A 64 27.96 -26.10 10.53
CA LYS A 64 27.73 -25.92 11.98
C LYS A 64 26.49 -26.65 12.47
N LYS A 65 25.59 -27.07 11.57
CA LYS A 65 24.35 -27.81 11.86
C LYS A 65 24.60 -29.30 12.06
N SER A 66 25.56 -29.86 11.31
CA SER A 66 26.05 -31.25 11.45
C SER A 66 26.67 -31.56 12.83
N LYS A 67 27.24 -30.56 13.51
CA LYS A 67 27.90 -30.71 14.82
C LYS A 67 26.97 -30.69 16.04
N LYS A 68 25.65 -30.54 15.87
CA LYS A 68 24.73 -30.30 17.00
C LYS A 68 23.52 -31.23 17.09
N LEU A 69 23.28 -32.10 16.11
CA LEU A 69 22.20 -33.07 16.23
C LEU A 69 22.61 -34.15 17.25
N PRO A 70 21.85 -34.35 18.35
CA PRO A 70 22.13 -35.43 19.29
C PRO A 70 22.18 -36.80 18.61
N LEU A 71 21.51 -36.92 17.46
CA LEU A 71 21.44 -38.11 16.63
C LEU A 71 22.80 -38.53 16.04
N THR A 72 23.61 -37.57 15.57
CA THR A 72 24.97 -37.85 15.04
C THR A 72 25.90 -38.29 16.18
N THR A 73 25.80 -37.66 17.35
CA THR A 73 26.57 -38.06 18.53
C THR A 73 26.19 -39.48 19.00
N LEU A 74 24.90 -39.82 18.96
CA LEU A 74 24.43 -41.17 19.28
C LEU A 74 24.96 -42.21 18.28
N ALA A 75 24.91 -41.90 16.98
CA ALA A 75 25.44 -42.77 15.93
C ALA A 75 26.93 -43.05 16.16
N GLN A 76 27.72 -42.02 16.45
CA GLN A 76 29.15 -42.14 16.74
C GLN A 76 29.41 -43.01 17.99
N CYS A 77 28.67 -42.78 19.07
CA CYS A 77 28.78 -43.57 20.30
C CYS A 77 28.47 -45.06 20.07
N MET A 78 27.49 -45.37 19.21
CA MET A 78 27.16 -46.76 18.84
C MET A 78 28.29 -47.43 18.04
N VAL A 79 28.88 -46.73 17.08
CA VAL A 79 30.00 -47.24 16.26
C VAL A 79 31.25 -47.44 17.13
N GLU A 80 31.55 -46.50 18.02
CA GLU A 80 32.66 -46.62 18.97
C GLU A 80 32.43 -47.79 19.95
N GLY A 81 31.21 -47.95 20.47
CA GLY A 81 30.82 -49.08 21.30
C GLY A 81 30.95 -50.42 20.58
N ALA A 82 30.63 -50.48 19.29
CA ALA A 82 30.86 -51.66 18.46
C ALA A 82 32.35 -51.99 18.34
N ALA A 83 33.22 -50.99 18.14
CA ALA A 83 34.66 -51.18 18.06
C ALA A 83 35.27 -51.73 19.36
N VAL A 84 34.75 -51.32 20.53
CA VAL A 84 35.17 -51.85 21.84
C VAL A 84 34.77 -53.31 22.02
N LEU A 85 33.59 -53.70 21.55
CA LEU A 85 33.10 -55.09 21.65
C LEU A 85 33.77 -56.04 20.64
N GLY A 86 34.36 -55.50 19.57
CA GLY A 86 35.03 -56.24 18.51
C GLY A 86 34.06 -56.84 17.48
N ASP A 87 34.58 -57.04 16.26
CA ASP A 87 33.79 -57.49 15.10
C ASP A 87 33.30 -58.94 15.19
N GLU A 88 33.79 -59.74 16.13
CA GLU A 88 33.32 -61.11 16.35
C GLU A 88 32.06 -61.19 17.23
N SER A 89 31.77 -60.13 17.99
CA SER A 89 30.58 -60.06 18.84
C SER A 89 29.32 -59.80 18.01
N LEU A 90 28.27 -60.61 18.21
CA LEU A 90 26.95 -60.37 17.62
C LEU A 90 26.40 -58.98 18.01
N LEU A 91 26.65 -58.55 19.26
CA LEU A 91 26.25 -57.24 19.75
C LEU A 91 27.07 -56.12 19.08
N GLY A 92 28.37 -56.34 18.84
CA GLY A 92 29.23 -55.41 18.09
C GLY A 92 28.72 -55.19 16.66
N LYS A 93 28.43 -56.27 15.94
CA LYS A 93 27.84 -56.21 14.59
C LYS A 93 26.49 -55.46 14.58
N MET A 94 25.64 -55.73 15.57
CA MET A 94 24.34 -55.04 15.70
C MET A 94 24.51 -53.55 15.98
N LEU A 95 25.38 -53.17 16.92
CA LEU A 95 25.65 -51.76 17.24
C LEU A 95 26.24 -51.00 16.04
N LYS A 96 27.13 -51.63 15.27
CA LYS A 96 27.67 -51.05 14.04
C LYS A 96 26.58 -50.75 13.02
N LEU A 97 25.71 -51.72 12.74
CA LEU A 97 24.58 -51.55 11.81
C LEU A 97 23.61 -50.46 12.30
N CYS A 98 23.31 -50.44 13.60
CA CYS A 98 22.47 -49.40 14.20
C CYS A 98 23.12 -48.01 14.07
N GLY A 99 24.43 -47.89 14.37
CA GLY A 99 25.17 -46.63 14.26
C GLY A 99 25.18 -46.08 12.83
N GLU A 100 25.50 -46.90 11.83
CA GLU A 100 25.47 -46.51 10.42
C GLU A 100 24.07 -46.10 9.95
N THR A 101 23.03 -46.78 10.43
CA THR A 101 21.63 -46.44 10.11
C THR A 101 21.23 -45.12 10.78
N GLN A 102 21.65 -44.91 12.02
CA GLN A 102 21.39 -43.69 12.78
C GLN A 102 22.09 -42.48 12.16
N ASP A 103 23.31 -42.65 11.64
CA ASP A 103 24.05 -41.59 10.95
C ASP A 103 23.33 -41.16 9.65
N LYS A 104 22.88 -42.12 8.84
CA LYS A 104 22.07 -41.82 7.63
C LYS A 104 20.78 -41.09 7.99
N LEU A 105 20.08 -41.52 9.05
CA LEU A 105 18.88 -40.84 9.54
C LEU A 105 19.18 -39.40 9.98
N ALA A 106 20.32 -39.16 10.64
CA ALA A 106 20.75 -37.83 11.03
C ALA A 106 21.01 -36.93 9.82
N GLN A 107 21.65 -37.46 8.76
CA GLN A 107 21.91 -36.74 7.52
C GLN A 107 20.60 -36.34 6.81
N GLU A 108 19.66 -37.27 6.66
CA GLU A 108 18.34 -36.99 6.08
C GLU A 108 17.59 -35.91 6.87
N LEU A 109 17.66 -35.95 8.20
CA LEU A 109 17.03 -34.94 9.05
C LEU A 109 17.66 -33.54 8.84
N ILE A 110 18.99 -33.45 8.72
CA ILE A 110 19.68 -32.18 8.41
C ILE A 110 19.20 -31.63 7.07
N MET A 111 19.14 -32.48 6.04
CA MET A 111 18.69 -32.08 4.71
C MET A 111 17.23 -31.61 4.71
N PHE A 112 16.37 -32.33 5.43
CA PHE A 112 14.98 -31.95 5.63
C PHE A 112 14.87 -30.55 6.26
N GLU A 113 15.56 -30.31 7.38
CA GLU A 113 15.50 -29.01 8.06
C GLU A 113 15.99 -27.86 7.18
N LEU A 114 17.09 -28.05 6.45
CA LEU A 114 17.62 -27.04 5.53
C LEU A 114 16.65 -26.73 4.38
N THR A 115 16.05 -27.77 3.81
CA THR A 115 15.10 -27.62 2.70
C THR A 115 13.86 -26.87 3.16
N ILE A 116 13.30 -27.22 4.32
CA ILE A 116 12.14 -26.54 4.88
C ILE A 116 12.46 -25.10 5.25
N GLU A 117 13.64 -24.83 5.82
CA GLU A 117 14.07 -23.46 6.13
C GLU A 117 14.10 -22.58 4.88
N ARG A 118 14.79 -23.03 3.84
CA ARG A 118 14.99 -22.26 2.60
C ARG A 118 13.71 -22.15 1.76
N ASP A 119 13.00 -23.25 1.56
CA ASP A 119 11.93 -23.29 0.55
C ASP A 119 10.57 -22.91 1.14
N VAL A 120 10.44 -22.84 2.48
CA VAL A 120 9.16 -22.58 3.15
C VAL A 120 9.26 -21.49 4.21
N VAL A 121 10.15 -21.63 5.20
CA VAL A 121 10.23 -20.72 6.36
C VAL A 121 10.64 -19.31 5.92
N GLU A 122 11.73 -19.19 5.16
CA GLU A 122 12.26 -17.90 4.68
C GLU A 122 11.27 -17.16 3.76
N PRO A 123 10.68 -17.79 2.72
CA PRO A 123 9.65 -17.15 1.90
C PRO A 123 8.41 -16.69 2.68
N LEU A 124 7.98 -17.45 3.68
CA LEU A 124 6.85 -17.06 4.53
C LEU A 124 7.19 -15.83 5.39
N ASN A 125 8.41 -15.78 5.92
CA ASN A 125 8.90 -14.64 6.70
C ASN A 125 8.96 -13.37 5.83
N ASP A 126 9.59 -13.46 4.65
CA ASP A 126 9.72 -12.36 3.70
C ASP A 126 8.36 -11.83 3.23
N LEU A 127 7.43 -12.74 2.95
CA LEU A 127 6.05 -12.38 2.61
C LEU A 127 5.40 -11.56 3.74
N SER A 128 5.55 -12.00 5.00
CA SER A 128 4.91 -11.35 6.15
C SER A 128 5.56 -10.04 6.59
N GLU A 129 6.90 -9.95 6.53
CA GLU A 129 7.68 -8.85 7.10
C GLU A 129 8.10 -7.80 6.06
N MET A 130 8.20 -8.17 4.77
CA MET A 130 8.61 -7.25 3.70
C MET A 130 7.50 -6.97 2.69
N GLU A 131 7.01 -8.02 2.01
CA GLU A 131 6.14 -7.85 0.85
C GLU A 131 4.76 -7.27 1.22
N ILE A 132 4.09 -7.86 2.23
CA ILE A 132 2.78 -7.38 2.67
C ILE A 132 2.85 -5.93 3.20
N PRO A 133 3.78 -5.55 4.09
CA PRO A 133 3.94 -4.15 4.51
C PRO A 133 4.22 -3.19 3.36
N ASN A 134 4.98 -3.61 2.34
CA ASN A 134 5.25 -2.80 1.16
C ASN A 134 3.98 -2.55 0.33
N ILE A 135 3.19 -3.60 0.08
CA ILE A 135 1.87 -3.49 -0.60
C ILE A 135 0.96 -2.54 0.19
N GLN A 136 0.90 -2.67 1.52
CA GLN A 136 0.11 -1.78 2.37
C GLN A 136 0.57 -0.31 2.27
N LYS A 137 1.88 -0.07 2.19
CA LYS A 137 2.45 1.28 2.02
C LYS A 137 2.05 1.88 0.66
N GLN A 138 2.18 1.12 -0.41
CA GLN A 138 1.78 1.56 -1.76
C GLN A 138 0.28 1.85 -1.83
N ARG A 139 -0.55 1.03 -1.18
CA ARG A 139 -1.99 1.24 -1.12
C ARG A 139 -2.36 2.56 -0.41
N LYS A 140 -1.71 2.86 0.71
CA LYS A 140 -1.90 4.15 1.41
C LYS A 140 -1.48 5.33 0.53
N HIS A 141 -0.42 5.17 -0.26
CA HIS A 141 0.02 6.19 -1.21
C HIS A 141 -1.01 6.39 -2.34
N LEU A 142 -1.55 5.32 -2.91
CA LEU A 142 -2.60 5.36 -3.91
C LEU A 142 -3.84 6.12 -3.40
N ALA A 143 -4.28 5.83 -2.17
CA ALA A 143 -5.42 6.54 -1.56
C ALA A 143 -5.19 8.06 -1.49
N LYS A 144 -3.95 8.49 -1.19
CA LYS A 144 -3.59 9.91 -1.20
C LYS A 144 -3.66 10.51 -2.60
N LEU A 145 -3.09 9.84 -3.61
CA LEU A 145 -3.09 10.32 -4.99
C LEU A 145 -4.51 10.46 -5.56
N VAL A 146 -5.41 9.55 -5.19
CA VAL A 146 -6.83 9.60 -5.58
C VAL A 146 -7.50 10.84 -5.00
N LEU A 147 -7.29 11.12 -3.71
CA LEU A 147 -7.80 12.34 -3.07
C LEU A 147 -7.24 13.62 -3.71
N ASP A 148 -5.94 13.61 -4.05
CA ASP A 148 -5.29 14.74 -4.73
C ASP A 148 -5.89 14.95 -6.13
N MET A 149 -6.14 13.87 -6.88
CA MET A 149 -6.79 13.88 -8.19
C MET A 149 -8.23 14.41 -8.10
N ASP A 150 -9.03 13.93 -7.14
CA ASP A 150 -10.40 14.40 -6.91
C ASP A 150 -10.42 15.89 -6.58
N SER A 151 -9.50 16.33 -5.71
CA SER A 151 -9.36 17.75 -5.38
C SER A 151 -9.06 18.61 -6.61
N ALA A 152 -8.19 18.13 -7.52
CA ALA A 152 -7.87 18.82 -8.77
C ALA A 152 -9.08 18.86 -9.70
N ARG A 153 -9.81 17.75 -9.82
CA ARG A 153 -11.03 17.64 -10.61
C ARG A 153 -12.09 18.62 -10.13
N THR A 154 -12.34 18.71 -8.82
CA THR A 154 -13.30 19.68 -8.24
C THR A 154 -12.88 21.12 -8.53
N ARG A 155 -11.59 21.46 -8.42
CA ARG A 155 -11.08 22.82 -8.75
C ARG A 155 -11.34 23.17 -10.23
N ILE A 156 -11.07 22.24 -11.14
CA ILE A 156 -11.30 22.45 -12.58
C ILE A 156 -12.80 22.59 -12.88
N SER A 157 -13.64 21.73 -12.30
CA SER A 157 -15.10 21.80 -12.47
C SER A 157 -15.69 23.11 -11.93
N TYR A 158 -15.19 23.60 -10.79
CA TYR A 158 -15.58 24.92 -10.26
C TYR A 158 -15.14 26.07 -11.18
N ARG A 159 -13.90 26.03 -11.69
CA ARG A 159 -13.41 27.05 -12.64
C ARG A 159 -14.22 27.05 -13.93
N ARG A 160 -14.54 25.86 -14.46
CA ARG A 160 -15.39 25.68 -15.65
C ARG A 160 -16.80 26.23 -15.42
N THR A 161 -17.46 25.87 -14.34
CA THR A 161 -18.83 26.35 -14.02
C THR A 161 -18.87 27.87 -13.80
N CYS A 162 -17.86 28.48 -13.17
CA CYS A 162 -17.76 29.93 -13.09
C CYS A 162 -17.54 30.60 -14.47
N THR A 163 -16.75 30.02 -15.38
CA THR A 163 -16.57 30.56 -16.74
C THR A 163 -17.81 30.45 -17.62
N VAL A 164 -18.68 29.44 -17.45
CA VAL A 164 -19.96 29.36 -18.22
C VAL A 164 -21.09 30.20 -17.62
N LEU A 165 -20.99 30.58 -16.34
CA LEU A 165 -21.99 31.43 -15.67
C LEU A 165 -21.69 32.94 -15.82
N TRP A 166 -20.44 33.31 -16.07
CA TRP A 166 -20.00 34.71 -16.27
C TRP A 166 -20.44 35.39 -17.59
N PRO A 167 -20.78 34.72 -18.71
CA PRO A 167 -21.32 35.40 -19.88
C PRO A 167 -22.80 35.78 -19.73
N LYS A 168 -23.56 35.14 -18.83
CA LYS A 168 -25.02 35.33 -18.72
C LYS A 168 -25.47 36.41 -17.73
N LYS A 169 -24.55 37.00 -16.94
CA LYS A 169 -24.88 38.09 -16.01
C LYS A 169 -24.60 39.50 -16.53
N LEU A 170 -24.11 39.64 -17.76
CA LEU A 170 -23.86 40.95 -18.39
C LEU A 170 -24.84 41.33 -19.52
N THR A 171 -26.00 40.68 -19.62
CA THR A 171 -27.05 41.00 -20.61
C THR A 171 -28.42 41.32 -19.99
N MET A 172 -28.49 41.66 -18.70
CA MET A 172 -29.73 42.13 -18.06
C MET A 172 -29.58 43.47 -17.31
N GLN A 173 -28.77 44.40 -17.83
CA GLN A 173 -28.84 45.81 -17.47
C GLN A 173 -28.65 46.71 -18.69
N ALA A 174 -29.55 46.60 -19.68
CA ALA A 174 -29.62 47.58 -20.78
C ALA A 174 -31.05 47.96 -21.19
N THR A 175 -32.09 47.48 -20.50
CA THR A 175 -33.49 47.78 -20.84
C THR A 175 -34.30 48.20 -19.62
N PHE A 176 -33.85 49.25 -18.93
CA PHE A 176 -34.76 50.02 -18.09
C PHE A 176 -34.29 51.46 -17.93
N ARG A 177 -34.64 52.33 -18.88
CA ARG A 177 -35.02 53.71 -18.59
C ARG A 177 -35.66 54.39 -19.81
N ARG A 178 -36.94 54.73 -19.59
CA ARG A 178 -37.72 55.85 -20.16
C ARG A 178 -38.27 55.69 -21.57
N TYR A 179 -39.49 55.16 -21.62
CA TYR A 179 -40.54 55.74 -22.46
C TYR A 179 -41.14 56.92 -21.67
N VAL A 180 -40.85 58.15 -22.10
CA VAL A 180 -41.57 59.37 -21.69
C VAL A 180 -41.79 60.15 -22.99
N PRO A 181 -43.02 60.46 -23.39
CA PRO A 181 -43.27 61.13 -24.66
C PRO A 181 -42.87 62.61 -24.58
N GLU A 182 -42.11 63.08 -25.58
CA GLU A 182 -41.75 64.49 -25.75
C GLU A 182 -42.96 65.34 -26.16
N ARG A 183 -43.12 66.52 -25.52
CA ARG A 183 -43.76 67.71 -26.11
C ARG A 183 -42.67 68.74 -26.45
N PRO A 184 -42.86 69.58 -27.49
CA PRO A 184 -41.78 70.30 -28.12
C PRO A 184 -41.52 71.67 -27.48
N GLY A 185 -40.24 72.08 -27.41
CA GLY A 185 -39.87 73.49 -27.38
C GLY A 185 -38.69 73.89 -26.48
N ARG A 186 -37.67 74.48 -27.13
CA ARG A 186 -36.65 75.43 -26.65
C ARG A 186 -35.26 74.92 -26.19
N ARG A 187 -34.30 75.26 -27.07
CA ARG A 187 -32.96 75.89 -26.86
C ARG A 187 -31.82 75.12 -26.14
N LYS A 188 -30.84 74.74 -26.99
CA LYS A 188 -29.37 74.77 -26.86
C LYS A 188 -28.74 75.04 -25.47
N ARG A 189 -27.84 74.15 -25.04
CA ARG A 189 -26.40 74.45 -24.82
C ARG A 189 -25.53 73.19 -24.54
N ASN A 190 -24.34 73.20 -25.14
CA ASN A 190 -23.23 72.24 -25.03
C ASN A 190 -22.76 71.98 -23.60
N PHE A 191 -22.18 70.80 -23.33
CA PHE A 191 -20.93 70.67 -22.56
C PHE A 191 -20.23 69.31 -22.72
N ARG A 192 -19.08 69.34 -23.42
CA ARG A 192 -17.78 68.66 -23.19
C ARG A 192 -17.64 67.14 -23.12
N ASP A 193 -16.94 66.62 -24.12
CA ASP A 193 -15.70 65.81 -24.10
C ASP A 193 -15.23 65.18 -22.77
N PHE A 194 -14.96 63.87 -22.81
CA PHE A 194 -13.71 63.21 -22.35
C PHE A 194 -13.72 61.77 -22.91
N SER A 195 -13.11 61.54 -24.07
CA SER A 195 -11.74 61.01 -24.25
C SER A 195 -11.48 59.63 -23.65
N SER A 196 -11.53 58.63 -24.55
CA SER A 196 -10.41 57.75 -24.89
C SER A 196 -9.90 56.66 -23.95
N HIS A 197 -9.73 55.50 -24.60
CA HIS A 197 -8.61 54.57 -24.52
C HIS A 197 -8.60 53.39 -23.53
N SER A 198 -8.61 52.22 -24.18
CA SER A 198 -7.69 51.09 -23.96
C SER A 198 -8.20 49.95 -23.07
N CYS A 199 -8.51 48.84 -23.73
CA CYS A 199 -7.89 47.55 -23.43
C CYS A 199 -8.18 46.59 -24.59
N ARG A 200 -7.20 46.48 -25.50
CA ARG A 200 -7.16 45.51 -26.59
C ARG A 200 -6.15 44.42 -26.20
N SER A 201 -6.49 43.18 -26.53
CA SER A 201 -5.59 42.05 -26.85
C SER A 201 -4.88 41.32 -25.69
N VAL A 202 -5.35 40.10 -25.38
CA VAL A 202 -4.51 38.88 -25.32
C VAL A 202 -5.40 37.68 -25.71
N LEU A 203 -5.32 37.24 -26.97
CA LEU A 203 -5.68 35.89 -27.40
C LEU A 203 -4.52 35.42 -28.29
N GLY A 204 -3.76 34.47 -27.78
CA GLY A 204 -2.73 33.75 -28.50
C GLY A 204 -3.20 32.33 -28.76
N SER A 205 -3.04 31.94 -30.03
CA SER A 205 -3.12 30.60 -30.64
C SER A 205 -4.50 29.94 -30.72
#